data_AF-A0A3D5T8V9-F1
#
_entry.id   AF-A0A3D5T8V9-F1
#
_cell.length_a   1.000
_cell.length_b   1.000
_cell.length_c   1.000
_cell.angle_alpha   90.00
_cell.angle_beta   90.00
_cell.angle_gamma   90.00
#
_symmetry.space_group_name_H-M   'P 1'
#
loop_
_entity.id
_entity.type
_entity.pdbx_description
1 polymer ?
#
loop_
_entity_poly.entity_id
_entity_poly.type
_entity_poly.pdbx_seq_one_letter_code
_entity_poly.pdbx_strand_id
1 'polypeptide(L)'
;MFDKFGEFDSVEELNAKAAELKAAGEEKRLVELALENGLDKEDAEDYMDGCIPTLATTLSAAIGKLKVEAEDLKLKGVLADWVEEIKTMATEVPGMAGAIRKKGKDLAGYIAVTADSGYEHRAVVDKRIVAKTKQAKKIVGSHEFSIGIPDKKTRRELAREYYIGK
;
A
#
# COMPACT_ATOMS: atom_id res chain seq x y z
N MET A 1 12.86 6.46 -0.91
CA MET A 1 11.39 6.69 -0.85
C MET A 1 11.15 7.86 0.10
N PHE A 2 10.39 8.87 -0.32
CA PHE A 2 10.20 10.12 0.45
C PHE A 2 11.50 10.88 0.76
N ASP A 3 12.45 10.89 -0.18
CA ASP A 3 13.80 11.39 0.05
C ASP A 3 13.91 12.93 -0.03
N LYS A 4 13.01 13.58 -0.78
CA LYS A 4 13.04 15.03 -1.03
C LYS A 4 12.19 15.82 -0.02
N PHE A 5 10.97 15.36 0.23
CA PHE A 5 9.99 16.07 1.05
C PHE A 5 9.66 15.37 2.37
N GLY A 6 10.10 14.12 2.53
CA GLY A 6 9.84 13.31 3.72
C GLY A 6 8.45 12.68 3.73
N GLU A 7 8.24 11.73 4.65
CA GLU A 7 6.94 11.11 4.84
C GLU A 7 6.02 12.05 5.64
N PHE A 8 4.98 12.55 4.99
CA PHE A 8 3.88 13.30 5.59
C PHE A 8 2.95 12.40 6.39
N ASP A 9 2.46 12.91 7.52
CA ASP A 9 1.50 12.21 8.40
C ASP A 9 0.05 12.31 7.89
N SER A 10 -0.25 13.28 7.03
CA SER A 10 -1.61 13.49 6.53
C SER A 10 -1.67 14.11 5.14
N VAL A 11 -2.86 14.10 4.55
CA VAL A 11 -3.12 14.78 3.28
C VAL A 11 -3.10 16.30 3.45
N GLU A 12 -3.42 16.79 4.64
CA GLU A 12 -3.37 18.21 5.00
C GLU A 12 -1.92 18.72 4.99
N GLU A 13 -0.97 17.96 5.54
CA GLU A 13 0.46 18.32 5.46
C GLU A 13 0.97 18.32 4.02
N LEU A 14 0.59 17.32 3.22
CA LEU A 14 0.92 17.25 1.80
C LEU A 14 0.36 18.46 1.03
N ASN A 15 -0.92 18.78 1.21
CA ASN A 15 -1.56 19.91 0.54
C ASN A 15 -1.04 21.26 1.04
N ALA A 16 -0.69 21.38 2.32
CA ALA A 16 -0.03 22.57 2.84
C ALA A 16 1.32 22.79 2.15
N LYS A 17 2.11 21.72 1.98
CA LYS A 17 3.37 21.82 1.25
C LYS A 17 3.17 22.20 -0.22
N ALA A 18 2.14 21.63 -0.86
CA ALA A 18 1.77 21.98 -2.23
C ALA A 18 1.38 23.46 -2.36
N ALA A 19 0.61 23.98 -1.40
CA ALA A 19 0.19 25.38 -1.38
C ALA A 19 1.37 26.34 -1.21
N GLU A 20 2.36 26.02 -0.37
CA GLU A 20 3.62 26.78 -0.26
C GLU A 20 4.36 26.86 -1.60
N LEU A 21 4.50 25.73 -2.29
CA LEU A 21 5.20 25.66 -3.58
C LEU A 21 4.45 26.43 -4.67
N LYS A 22 3.12 26.30 -4.71
CA LYS A 22 2.27 27.06 -5.63
C LYS A 22 2.39 28.57 -5.40
N ALA A 23 2.33 29.02 -4.15
CA ALA A 23 2.47 30.44 -3.81
C ALA A 23 3.85 31.01 -4.19
N ALA A 24 4.88 30.17 -4.16
CA ALA A 24 6.24 30.53 -4.59
C ALA A 24 6.46 30.42 -6.12
N GLY A 25 5.48 29.93 -6.90
CA GLY A 25 5.64 29.69 -8.34
C GLY A 25 6.60 28.54 -8.68
N GLU A 26 6.85 27.63 -7.73
CA GLU A 26 7.83 26.55 -7.83
C GLU A 26 7.25 25.30 -8.52
N GLU A 27 6.83 25.44 -9.78
CA GLU A 27 6.14 24.38 -10.55
C GLU A 27 6.92 23.06 -10.60
N LYS A 28 8.22 23.13 -10.91
CA LYS A 28 9.06 21.94 -10.96
C LYS A 28 9.06 21.19 -9.63
N ARG A 29 9.13 21.89 -8.51
CA ARG A 29 9.13 21.27 -7.18
C ARG A 29 7.77 20.73 -6.80
N LEU A 30 6.68 21.36 -7.27
CA LEU A 30 5.33 20.86 -7.09
C LEU A 30 5.12 19.53 -7.84
N VAL A 31 5.64 19.41 -9.07
CA VAL A 31 5.68 18.14 -9.80
C VAL A 31 6.51 17.09 -9.06
N GLU A 32 7.68 17.45 -8.53
CA GLU A 32 8.49 16.53 -7.71
C GLU A 32 7.75 16.05 -6.45
N LEU A 33 7.00 16.93 -5.79
CA LEU A 33 6.18 16.61 -4.62
C LEU A 33 5.07 15.60 -4.98
N ALA A 34 4.39 15.81 -6.12
CA ALA A 34 3.35 14.93 -6.61
C ALA A 34 3.89 13.53 -6.91
N LEU A 35 4.96 13.45 -7.71
CA LEU A 35 5.58 12.18 -8.10
C LEU A 35 6.12 11.40 -6.88
N GLU A 36 6.76 12.08 -5.93
CA GLU A 36 7.23 11.43 -4.70
C GLU A 36 6.10 10.88 -3.83
N ASN A 37 4.88 11.41 -3.96
CA ASN A 37 3.68 10.93 -3.27
C ASN A 37 2.81 10.01 -4.14
N GLY A 38 3.32 9.55 -5.29
CA GLY A 38 2.63 8.60 -6.17
C GLY A 38 1.46 9.19 -6.96
N LEU A 39 1.37 10.51 -7.00
CA LEU A 39 0.46 11.26 -7.86
C LEU A 39 1.10 11.45 -9.24
N ASP A 40 0.28 11.84 -10.21
CA ASP A 40 0.76 12.04 -11.57
C ASP A 40 1.23 13.49 -11.78
N LYS A 41 1.97 13.73 -12.86
CA LYS A 41 2.49 15.07 -13.18
C LYS A 41 1.33 16.04 -13.44
N GLU A 42 0.29 15.53 -14.09
CA GLU A 42 -0.92 16.25 -14.45
C GLU A 42 -1.66 16.76 -13.20
N ASP A 43 -1.65 16.02 -12.08
CA ASP A 43 -2.24 16.48 -10.82
C ASP A 43 -1.57 17.77 -10.31
N ALA A 44 -0.24 17.87 -10.46
CA ALA A 44 0.51 19.06 -10.08
C ALA A 44 0.27 20.24 -11.03
N GLU A 45 0.19 19.99 -12.33
CA GLU A 45 -0.08 21.00 -13.35
C GLU A 45 -1.50 21.57 -13.19
N ASP A 46 -2.51 20.71 -13.07
CA ASP A 46 -3.89 21.12 -12.82
C ASP A 46 -4.04 21.90 -11.50
N TYR A 47 -3.31 21.49 -10.46
CA TYR A 47 -3.30 22.24 -9.20
C TYR A 47 -2.61 23.59 -9.37
N MET A 48 -1.48 23.67 -10.08
CA MET A 48 -0.77 24.93 -10.35
C MET A 48 -1.67 25.93 -11.08
N ASP A 49 -2.34 25.49 -12.14
CA ASP A 49 -3.23 26.30 -12.97
C ASP A 49 -4.56 26.66 -12.27
N GLY A 50 -4.84 26.01 -11.13
CA GLY A 50 -6.07 26.24 -10.37
C GLY A 50 -7.30 25.53 -10.95
N CYS A 51 -7.09 24.54 -11.81
CA CYS A 51 -8.13 23.64 -12.31
C CYS A 51 -8.70 22.76 -11.19
N ILE A 52 -7.87 22.40 -10.21
CA ILE A 52 -8.29 21.68 -9.00
C ILE A 52 -7.92 22.47 -7.72
N PRO A 53 -8.72 22.36 -6.63
CA PRO A 53 -8.55 23.19 -5.44
C PRO A 53 -7.42 22.72 -4.51
N THR A 54 -6.98 21.46 -4.61
CA THR A 54 -5.95 20.83 -3.78
C THR A 54 -5.16 19.84 -4.62
N LEU A 55 -3.88 19.65 -4.32
CA LEU A 55 -3.04 18.67 -5.02
C LEU A 55 -3.56 17.23 -4.85
N ALA A 56 -4.02 16.87 -3.65
CA ALA A 56 -4.50 15.53 -3.37
C ALA A 56 -5.76 15.51 -2.51
N THR A 57 -6.62 14.53 -2.79
CA THR A 57 -7.68 14.10 -1.87
C THR A 57 -7.11 13.08 -0.87
N THR A 58 -7.80 12.83 0.25
CA THR A 58 -7.39 11.79 1.20
C THR A 58 -7.23 10.44 0.51
N LEU A 59 -8.12 10.10 -0.43
CA LEU A 59 -8.07 8.85 -1.18
C LEU A 59 -6.88 8.81 -2.14
N SER A 60 -6.66 9.85 -2.94
CA SER A 60 -5.54 9.86 -3.90
C SER A 60 -4.18 9.87 -3.18
N ALA A 61 -4.06 10.58 -2.05
CA ALA A 61 -2.85 10.56 -1.22
C ALA A 61 -2.55 9.18 -0.61
N ALA A 62 -3.60 8.43 -0.22
CA ALA A 62 -3.45 7.06 0.29
C ALA A 62 -3.05 6.07 -0.81
N ILE A 63 -3.73 6.14 -1.97
CA ILE A 63 -3.43 5.29 -3.13
C ILE A 63 -2.02 5.58 -3.65
N GLY A 64 -1.64 6.85 -3.74
CA GLY A 64 -0.30 7.28 -4.15
C GLY A 64 0.79 6.77 -3.21
N LYS A 65 0.58 6.86 -1.88
CA LYS A 65 1.50 6.25 -0.90
C LYS A 65 1.69 4.75 -1.13
N LEU A 66 0.59 4.00 -1.28
CA LEU A 66 0.65 2.55 -1.54
C LEU A 66 1.35 2.22 -2.87
N LYS A 67 1.18 3.05 -3.91
CA LYS A 67 1.86 2.89 -5.20
C LYS A 67 3.38 3.00 -5.02
N VAL A 68 3.85 4.08 -4.38
CA VAL A 68 5.28 4.31 -4.15
C VAL A 68 5.89 3.20 -3.29
N GLU A 69 5.23 2.81 -2.20
CA GLU A 69 5.71 1.75 -1.32
C GLU A 69 5.75 0.39 -2.02
N ALA A 70 4.75 0.06 -2.83
CA ALA A 70 4.71 -1.20 -3.58
C ALA A 70 5.80 -1.28 -4.66
N GLU A 71 6.08 -0.15 -5.32
CA GLU A 71 7.16 -0.03 -6.31
C GLU A 71 8.54 -0.17 -5.65
N ASP A 72 8.76 0.49 -4.52
CA ASP A 72 10.01 0.41 -3.74
C ASP A 72 10.28 -1.03 -3.25
N LEU A 73 9.26 -1.68 -2.69
CA LEU A 73 9.32 -3.08 -2.23
C LEU A 73 9.33 -4.10 -3.38
N LYS A 74 9.13 -3.66 -4.64
CA LYS A 74 9.07 -4.50 -5.85
C LYS A 74 8.04 -5.62 -5.73
N LEU A 75 6.88 -5.33 -5.16
CA LEU A 75 5.84 -6.31 -4.89
C LEU A 75 5.26 -6.86 -6.20
N LYS A 76 5.07 -8.19 -6.25
CA LYS A 76 4.58 -8.92 -7.43
C LYS A 76 3.71 -10.10 -7.03
N GLY A 77 2.93 -10.61 -7.98
CA GLY A 77 2.06 -11.77 -7.78
C GLY A 77 1.08 -11.53 -6.63
N VAL A 78 0.95 -12.51 -5.74
CA VAL A 78 0.00 -12.45 -4.61
C VAL A 78 0.17 -11.22 -3.72
N LEU A 79 1.38 -10.69 -3.59
CA LEU A 79 1.62 -9.48 -2.79
C LEU A 79 1.02 -8.25 -3.45
N ALA A 80 1.03 -8.16 -4.79
CA ALA A 80 0.38 -7.07 -5.52
C ALA A 80 -1.16 -7.14 -5.38
N ASP A 81 -1.73 -8.35 -5.38
CA ASP A 81 -3.17 -8.53 -5.13
C ASP A 81 -3.59 -7.99 -3.75
N TRP A 82 -2.72 -8.11 -2.73
CA TRP A 82 -2.98 -7.56 -1.41
C TRP A 82 -2.94 -6.03 -1.41
N VAL A 83 -2.07 -5.40 -2.21
CA VAL A 83 -2.07 -3.94 -2.38
C VAL A 83 -3.39 -3.47 -2.99
N GLU A 84 -3.89 -4.15 -4.03
CA GLU A 84 -5.19 -3.83 -4.63
C GLU A 84 -6.36 -4.02 -3.66
N GLU A 85 -6.27 -5.00 -2.77
CA GLU A 85 -7.24 -5.20 -1.69
C GLU A 85 -7.25 -4.02 -0.71
N ILE A 86 -6.08 -3.51 -0.29
CA ILE A 86 -5.98 -2.31 0.57
C ILE A 86 -6.49 -1.06 -0.16
N LYS A 87 -6.18 -0.88 -1.45
CA LYS A 87 -6.71 0.24 -2.26
C LYS A 87 -8.23 0.19 -2.31
N THR A 88 -8.80 -0.99 -2.51
CA THR A 88 -10.26 -1.19 -2.44
C THR A 88 -10.81 -0.82 -1.07
N MET A 89 -10.14 -1.23 0.01
CA MET A 89 -10.52 -0.86 1.38
C MET A 89 -10.43 0.64 1.64
N ALA A 90 -9.47 1.36 1.05
CA ALA A 90 -9.36 2.81 1.18
C ALA A 90 -10.63 3.53 0.70
N THR A 91 -11.33 2.96 -0.28
CA THR A 91 -12.60 3.45 -0.81
C THR A 91 -13.81 3.01 0.02
N GLU A 92 -13.81 1.76 0.50
CA GLU A 92 -14.97 1.14 1.15
C GLU A 92 -15.06 1.35 2.67
N VAL A 93 -13.91 1.46 3.34
CA VAL A 93 -13.83 1.45 4.81
C VAL A 93 -13.64 2.87 5.33
N PRO A 94 -14.61 3.43 6.10
CA PRO A 94 -14.48 4.77 6.66
C PRO A 94 -13.19 4.95 7.47
N GLY A 95 -12.45 6.01 7.16
CA GLY A 95 -11.19 6.36 7.82
C GLY A 95 -9.95 5.58 7.34
N MET A 96 -10.12 4.56 6.49
CA MET A 96 -9.00 3.73 6.01
C MET A 96 -8.00 4.55 5.18
N ALA A 97 -8.45 5.37 4.23
CA ALA A 97 -7.57 6.19 3.41
C ALA A 97 -6.67 7.12 4.26
N GLY A 98 -7.26 7.82 5.24
CA GLY A 98 -6.50 8.66 6.16
C GLY A 98 -5.53 7.85 7.02
N ALA A 99 -5.94 6.67 7.48
CA ALA A 99 -5.10 5.78 8.28
C ALA A 99 -3.90 5.21 7.50
N ILE A 100 -4.07 4.91 6.21
CA ILE A 100 -2.97 4.52 5.30
C ILE A 100 -1.96 5.65 5.17
N ARG A 101 -2.42 6.90 5.03
CA ARG A 101 -1.54 8.05 4.85
C ARG A 101 -0.67 8.35 6.08
N LYS A 102 -1.10 7.96 7.28
CA LYS A 102 -0.37 8.23 8.54
C LYS A 102 1.08 7.81 8.50
N LYS A 103 1.93 8.62 9.11
CA LYS A 103 3.36 8.37 9.19
C LYS A 103 3.63 7.10 9.98
N GLY A 104 4.53 6.26 9.47
CA GLY A 104 4.86 4.98 10.10
C GLY A 104 3.76 3.91 9.98
N LYS A 105 2.68 4.16 9.25
CA LYS A 105 1.77 3.12 8.73
C LYS A 105 2.17 2.81 7.30
N ASP A 106 3.13 1.91 7.14
CA ASP A 106 3.68 1.52 5.84
C ASP A 106 3.14 0.16 5.36
N LEU A 107 3.22 -0.06 4.06
CA LEU A 107 2.83 -1.31 3.42
C LEU A 107 3.70 -2.50 3.85
N ALA A 108 4.98 -2.25 4.17
CA ALA A 108 5.90 -3.30 4.63
C ALA A 108 5.41 -3.93 5.94
N GLY A 109 4.99 -3.12 6.91
CA GLY A 109 4.45 -3.57 8.18
C GLY A 109 3.12 -4.30 8.02
N TYR A 110 2.23 -3.84 7.12
CA TYR A 110 1.01 -4.59 6.80
C TYR A 110 1.31 -5.98 6.22
N ILE A 111 2.26 -6.05 5.27
CA ILE A 111 2.66 -7.32 4.67
C ILE A 111 3.30 -8.23 5.73
N ALA A 112 4.10 -7.69 6.64
CA ALA A 112 4.72 -8.44 7.73
C ALA A 112 3.66 -9.07 8.65
N VAL A 113 2.70 -8.29 9.17
CA VAL A 113 1.65 -8.85 10.04
C VAL A 113 0.78 -9.88 9.32
N THR A 114 0.55 -9.69 8.01
CA THR A 114 -0.17 -10.66 7.19
C THR A 114 0.63 -11.94 6.97
N ALA A 115 1.93 -11.84 6.73
CA ALA A 115 2.82 -12.99 6.55
C ALA A 115 2.97 -13.79 7.85
N ASP A 116 3.12 -13.12 8.99
CA ASP A 116 3.21 -13.76 10.31
C ASP A 116 1.93 -14.52 10.64
N SER A 117 0.76 -13.88 10.46
CA SER A 117 -0.53 -14.54 10.65
C SER A 117 -0.70 -15.75 9.72
N GLY A 118 -0.26 -15.62 8.47
CA GLY A 118 -0.28 -16.72 7.49
C GLY A 118 0.62 -17.88 7.88
N TYR A 119 1.80 -17.60 8.41
CA TYR A 119 2.71 -18.63 8.90
C TYR A 119 2.16 -19.37 10.11
N GLU A 120 1.59 -18.64 11.08
CA GLU A 120 0.99 -19.21 12.29
C GLU A 120 -0.19 -20.15 11.96
N HIS A 121 -1.07 -19.73 11.04
CA HIS A 121 -2.31 -20.42 10.72
C HIS A 121 -2.23 -21.26 9.42
N ARG A 122 -1.01 -21.61 8.99
CA ARG A 122 -0.77 -22.32 7.73
C ARG A 122 -1.52 -23.65 7.65
N ALA A 123 -2.09 -23.94 6.48
CA ALA A 123 -2.82 -25.17 6.23
C ALA A 123 -1.88 -26.28 5.75
N VAL A 124 -1.92 -27.45 6.39
CA VAL A 124 -1.23 -28.65 5.92
C VAL A 124 -1.94 -29.19 4.68
N VAL A 125 -1.19 -29.32 3.58
CA VAL A 125 -1.73 -29.79 2.30
C VAL A 125 -1.83 -31.30 2.30
N ASP A 126 -3.02 -31.83 1.98
CA ASP A 126 -3.27 -33.28 1.88
C ASP A 126 -2.27 -33.96 0.93
N LYS A 127 -1.69 -35.09 1.36
CA LYS A 127 -0.68 -35.84 0.59
C LYS A 127 -1.13 -36.22 -0.82
N ARG A 128 -2.44 -36.42 -1.03
CA ARG A 128 -3.03 -36.72 -2.36
C ARG A 128 -2.91 -35.52 -3.30
N ILE A 129 -2.99 -34.30 -2.78
CA ILE A 129 -2.74 -33.06 -3.56
C ILE A 129 -1.25 -32.95 -3.86
N VAL A 130 -0.39 -33.15 -2.86
CA VAL A 130 1.09 -33.09 -3.03
C VAL A 130 1.55 -34.04 -4.13
N ALA A 131 1.07 -35.28 -4.16
CA ALA A 131 1.42 -36.29 -5.16
C ALA A 131 1.10 -35.86 -6.61
N LYS A 132 0.07 -35.03 -6.80
CA LYS A 132 -0.34 -34.49 -8.12
C LYS A 132 0.51 -33.31 -8.59
N THR A 133 1.28 -32.67 -7.70
CA THR A 133 2.14 -31.54 -8.09
C THR A 133 3.31 -32.00 -8.97
N LYS A 134 3.88 -31.10 -9.78
CA LYS A 134 5.10 -31.38 -10.57
C LYS A 134 6.39 -30.99 -9.84
N GLN A 135 6.37 -29.85 -9.16
CA GLN A 135 7.55 -29.28 -8.49
C GLN A 135 7.55 -29.52 -6.98
N ALA A 136 6.46 -29.21 -6.28
CA ALA A 136 6.41 -29.30 -4.82
C ALA A 136 6.76 -30.71 -4.31
N LYS A 137 6.25 -31.78 -4.93
CA LYS A 137 6.59 -33.16 -4.55
C LYS A 137 8.09 -33.50 -4.63
N LYS A 138 8.85 -32.84 -5.51
CA LYS A 138 10.30 -33.06 -5.64
C LYS A 138 11.08 -32.44 -4.50
N ILE A 139 10.57 -31.33 -3.96
CA ILE A 139 11.20 -30.54 -2.90
C ILE A 139 10.79 -31.08 -1.53
N VAL A 140 9.52 -31.40 -1.36
CA VAL A 140 8.92 -31.83 -0.09
C VAL A 140 9.38 -33.25 0.30
N GLY A 141 9.52 -34.16 -0.67
CA GLY A 141 9.86 -35.55 -0.40
C GLY A 141 8.85 -36.19 0.57
N SER A 142 9.32 -36.62 1.74
CA SER A 142 8.49 -37.16 2.83
C SER A 142 8.04 -36.13 3.87
N HIS A 143 8.47 -34.88 3.76
CA HIS A 143 8.16 -33.82 4.72
C HIS A 143 6.73 -33.29 4.54
N GLU A 144 6.30 -32.48 5.51
CA GLU A 144 5.03 -31.76 5.41
C GLU A 144 5.11 -30.62 4.39
N PHE A 145 4.05 -30.44 3.60
CA PHE A 145 3.87 -29.27 2.75
C PHE A 145 2.72 -28.43 3.30
N SER A 146 3.00 -27.20 3.71
CA SER A 146 2.02 -26.28 4.27
C SER A 146 1.98 -24.97 3.48
N ILE A 147 0.80 -24.38 3.32
CA ILE A 147 0.61 -23.08 2.68
C ILE A 147 0.08 -22.09 3.71
N GLY A 148 0.79 -20.97 3.89
CA GLY A 148 0.51 -19.94 4.89
C GLY A 148 0.05 -18.62 4.26
N ILE A 149 -0.98 -18.66 3.42
CA ILE A 149 -1.58 -17.45 2.83
C ILE A 149 -2.94 -17.25 3.52
N PRO A 150 -3.12 -16.17 4.31
CA PRO A 150 -4.42 -15.89 4.92
C PRO A 150 -5.49 -15.66 3.85
N ASP A 151 -6.73 -16.03 4.16
CA ASP A 151 -7.85 -15.75 3.28
C ASP A 151 -8.18 -14.23 3.25
N LYS A 152 -9.05 -13.85 2.31
CA LYS A 152 -9.46 -12.44 2.12
C LYS A 152 -10.09 -11.84 3.38
N LYS A 153 -10.84 -12.61 4.15
CA LYS A 153 -11.49 -12.09 5.36
C LYS A 153 -10.42 -11.74 6.40
N THR A 154 -9.51 -12.66 6.69
CA THR A 154 -8.42 -12.46 7.63
C THR A 154 -7.52 -11.30 7.21
N ARG A 155 -7.13 -11.21 5.93
CA ARG A 155 -6.30 -10.10 5.44
C ARG A 155 -6.94 -8.73 5.62
N ARG A 156 -8.25 -8.62 5.40
CA ARG A 156 -8.99 -7.36 5.61
C ARG A 156 -9.13 -7.02 7.09
N GLU A 157 -9.27 -8.01 7.96
CA GLU A 157 -9.26 -7.80 9.42
C GLU A 157 -7.89 -7.30 9.88
N LEU A 158 -6.81 -7.96 9.47
CA LEU A 158 -5.43 -7.53 9.75
C LEU A 158 -5.12 -6.14 9.21
N ALA A 159 -5.61 -5.79 8.02
CA ALA A 159 -5.43 -4.45 7.46
C ALA A 159 -6.12 -3.38 8.32
N ARG A 160 -7.34 -3.65 8.83
CA ARG A 160 -8.05 -2.71 9.73
C ARG A 160 -7.32 -2.57 11.05
N GLU A 161 -6.88 -3.67 11.64
CA GLU A 161 -6.14 -3.65 12.90
C GLU A 161 -4.83 -2.88 12.73
N TYR A 162 -4.08 -3.16 11.66
CA TYR A 162 -2.81 -2.51 11.41
C TYR A 162 -2.96 -1.02 11.12
N TYR A 163 -3.80 -0.61 10.18
CA TYR A 163 -3.88 0.80 9.79
C TYR A 163 -4.72 1.63 10.78
N ILE A 164 -5.88 1.13 11.18
CA ILE A 164 -6.87 1.88 11.97
C ILE A 164 -6.70 1.62 13.47
N GLY A 165 -6.14 0.47 13.87
CA GLY A 165 -6.08 0.04 15.27
C GLY A 165 -7.40 -0.57 15.77
N LYS A 166 -8.22 -1.14 14.87
CA LYS A 166 -9.55 -1.70 15.18
C LYS A 166 -9.88 -2.95 14.38
#